data_AF-A0A0F9C0I6-F1
#
_entry.id   AF-A0A0F9C0I6-F1
#
_cell.length_a   1.000
_cell.length_b   1.000
_cell.length_c   1.000
_cell.angle_alpha   90.00
_cell.angle_beta   90.00
_cell.angle_gamma   90.00
#
_symmetry.space_group_name_H-M   'P 1'
#
loop_
_entity.id
_entity.type
_entity.pdbx_description
1 polymer ?
#
loop_
_entity_poly.entity_id
_entity_poly.type
_entity_poly.pdbx_seq_one_letter_code
_entity_poly.pdbx_strand_id
1 'polypeptide(L)'
;WKLLKEVVAVLMEGSPDHIDVDEVRNAILEINGVDAVHDLHVWTITSGLIALSAHVTATGKHSQKRLLTTIQDMLRKRFRIAHGTIQIEPKDYNECEISV
;
A
#
# COMPACT_ATOMS: atom_id res chain seq x y z
N TRP A 1 4.16 28.54 10.70
CA TRP A 1 5.01 27.32 10.76
C TRP A 1 4.30 26.01 10.46
N LYS A 2 2.96 25.90 10.58
CA LYS A 2 2.20 24.68 10.28
C LYS A 2 2.23 24.29 8.79
N LEU A 3 1.96 25.26 7.90
CA LEU A 3 1.96 25.05 6.44
C LEU A 3 3.31 24.58 5.89
N LEU A 4 4.43 25.11 6.39
CA LEU A 4 5.77 24.69 5.94
C LEU A 4 6.07 23.25 6.39
N LYS A 5 5.62 22.83 7.58
CA LYS A 5 5.74 21.45 8.04
C LYS A 5 4.88 20.48 7.23
N GLU A 6 3.66 20.88 6.90
CA GLU A 6 2.76 20.09 6.03
C GLU A 6 3.36 19.91 4.63
N VAL A 7 3.92 20.98 4.05
CA VAL A 7 4.62 20.92 2.76
C VAL A 7 5.85 20.02 2.84
N VAL A 8 6.66 20.10 3.91
CA VAL A 8 7.81 19.21 4.09
C VAL A 8 7.38 17.76 4.32
N ALA A 9 6.30 17.49 5.04
CA ALA A 9 5.79 16.14 5.24
C ALA A 9 5.27 15.50 3.94
N VAL A 10 4.58 16.28 3.10
CA VAL A 10 4.17 15.87 1.75
C VAL A 10 5.39 15.62 0.86
N LEU A 11 6.43 16.46 0.94
CA LEU A 11 7.67 16.31 0.17
C LEU A 11 8.59 15.17 0.66
N MET A 12 8.47 14.77 1.93
CA MET A 12 9.23 13.68 2.55
C MET A 12 8.52 12.32 2.41
N GLU A 13 7.39 12.25 1.68
CA GLU A 13 6.54 11.05 1.59
C GLU A 13 6.17 10.47 2.96
N GLY A 14 6.04 11.32 3.98
CA GLY A 14 5.69 10.89 5.32
C GLY A 14 4.29 10.27 5.33
N SER A 15 4.13 9.13 6.01
CA SER A 15 2.82 8.54 6.25
C SER A 15 1.87 9.60 6.86
N PRO A 16 0.62 9.70 6.40
CA PRO A 16 -0.35 10.62 6.99
C PRO A 16 -0.44 10.39 8.51
N ASP A 17 -0.47 11.45 9.32
CA ASP A 17 -0.50 11.38 10.80
C ASP A 17 -1.64 10.51 11.39
N HIS A 18 -2.63 10.15 10.58
CA HIS A 18 -3.83 9.39 10.96
C HIS A 18 -3.90 7.99 10.32
N ILE A 19 -2.91 7.59 9.53
CA ILE A 19 -2.80 6.23 8.98
C ILE A 19 -1.62 5.55 9.65
N ASP A 20 -1.93 4.46 10.36
CA ASP A 20 -0.93 3.50 10.81
C ASP A 20 -0.60 2.55 9.64
N VAL A 21 0.63 2.67 9.12
CA VAL A 21 1.10 1.85 7.99
C VAL A 21 1.16 0.37 8.37
N ASP A 22 1.46 0.04 9.62
CA ASP A 22 1.48 -1.33 10.10
C ASP A 22 0.07 -1.90 10.20
N GLU A 23 -0.92 -1.08 10.57
CA GLU A 23 -2.33 -1.51 10.52
C GLU A 23 -2.77 -1.82 9.08
N VAL A 24 -2.40 -0.97 8.11
CA VAL A 24 -2.68 -1.22 6.68
C VAL A 24 -2.01 -2.51 6.22
N ARG A 25 -0.73 -2.71 6.55
CA ARG A 25 0.02 -3.93 6.23
C ARG A 25 -0.68 -5.18 6.78
N ASN A 26 -1.00 -5.17 8.07
CA ASN A 26 -1.65 -6.30 8.74
C ASN A 26 -3.02 -6.60 8.13
N ALA A 27 -3.81 -5.57 7.81
CA ALA A 27 -5.10 -5.75 7.16
C ALA A 27 -4.98 -6.37 5.75
N ILE A 28 -3.91 -6.08 5.00
CA ILE A 28 -3.65 -6.73 3.71
C ILE A 28 -3.24 -8.19 3.92
N LEU A 29 -2.37 -8.48 4.91
CA LEU A 29 -1.92 -9.84 5.24
C LEU A 29 -3.06 -10.77 5.69
N GLU A 30 -4.12 -10.23 6.29
CA GLU A 30 -5.32 -10.99 6.68
C GLU A 30 -6.15 -11.47 5.48
N ILE A 31 -5.92 -10.92 4.27
CA ILE A 31 -6.67 -11.31 3.07
C ILE A 31 -6.20 -12.67 2.59
N ASN A 32 -7.13 -13.63 2.52
CA ASN A 32 -6.84 -14.97 2.04
C ASN A 32 -6.25 -14.95 0.61
N GLY A 33 -5.07 -15.54 0.46
CA GLY A 33 -4.31 -15.57 -0.80
C GLY A 33 -3.10 -14.65 -0.81
N VAL A 34 -2.99 -13.72 0.14
CA VAL A 34 -1.76 -12.95 0.42
C VAL A 34 -0.81 -13.79 1.26
N ASP A 35 0.46 -13.84 0.86
CA ASP A 35 1.55 -14.50 1.58
C ASP A 35 2.45 -13.47 2.29
N ALA A 36 2.74 -12.35 1.61
CA ALA A 36 3.56 -11.27 2.15
C ALA A 36 3.19 -9.92 1.51
N VAL A 37 3.61 -8.83 2.18
CA VAL A 37 3.49 -7.45 1.70
C VAL A 37 4.85 -6.78 1.85
N HIS A 38 5.34 -6.15 0.79
CA HIS A 38 6.65 -5.48 0.71
C HIS A 38 6.47 -4.07 0.16
N ASP A 39 7.46 -3.20 0.40
CA ASP A 39 7.51 -1.82 -0.12
C ASP A 39 6.19 -1.05 -0.01
N LEU A 40 5.50 -1.23 1.11
CA LEU A 40 4.26 -0.52 1.40
C LEU A 40 4.59 0.93 1.75
N HIS A 41 4.23 1.82 0.84
CA HIS A 41 4.35 3.25 0.99
C HIS A 41 2.96 3.87 0.97
N VAL A 42 2.70 4.77 1.93
CA VAL A 42 1.44 5.51 2.03
C VAL A 42 1.79 6.99 2.10
N TRP A 43 1.17 7.81 1.26
CA TRP A 43 1.42 9.25 1.22
C TRP A 43 0.13 10.04 1.03
N THR A 44 0.19 11.33 1.32
CA THR A 44 -0.91 12.27 1.08
C THR A 44 -0.66 13.02 -0.23
N ILE A 45 -1.57 12.92 -1.21
CA ILE A 45 -1.49 13.67 -2.48
C ILE A 45 -1.92 15.14 -2.25
N THR A 46 -3.05 15.33 -1.58
CA THR A 46 -3.60 16.64 -1.19
C THR A 46 -4.47 16.46 0.05
N SER A 47 -4.95 17.54 0.66
CA SER A 47 -5.76 17.49 1.87
C SER A 47 -6.93 16.51 1.74
N GLY A 48 -6.90 15.43 2.55
CA GLY A 48 -7.92 14.39 2.57
C GLY A 48 -7.82 13.31 1.48
N LEU A 49 -6.83 13.39 0.58
CA LEU A 49 -6.58 12.37 -0.45
C LEU A 49 -5.32 11.58 -0.16
N ILE A 50 -5.49 10.34 0.29
CA ILE A 50 -4.41 9.41 0.60
C ILE A 50 -4.21 8.46 -0.59
N ALA A 51 -2.96 8.18 -0.89
CA ALA A 51 -2.57 7.18 -1.87
C ALA A 51 -1.57 6.18 -1.28
N LEU A 52 -1.46 5.02 -1.92
CA LEU A 52 -0.47 4.00 -1.55
C LEU A 52 0.14 3.28 -2.75
N SER A 53 1.35 2.76 -2.55
CA SER A 53 2.00 1.76 -3.40
C SER A 53 2.40 0.57 -2.55
N ALA A 54 2.23 -0.64 -3.04
CA ALA A 54 2.64 -1.85 -2.32
C ALA A 54 2.92 -3.01 -3.26
N HIS A 55 3.83 -3.89 -2.84
CA HIS A 55 4.08 -5.18 -3.47
C HIS A 55 3.44 -6.26 -2.61
N VAL A 56 2.71 -7.16 -3.24
CA VAL A 56 1.95 -8.22 -2.55
C VAL A 56 2.30 -9.55 -3.18
N THR A 57 2.95 -10.41 -2.39
CA THR A 57 3.22 -11.79 -2.78
C THR A 57 1.95 -12.61 -2.60
N ALA A 58 1.53 -13.33 -3.63
CA ALA A 58 0.32 -14.14 -3.61
C ALA A 58 0.57 -15.58 -4.06
N THR A 59 -0.20 -16.49 -3.48
CA THR A 59 -0.18 -17.90 -3.93
C THR A 59 -0.93 -18.04 -5.25
N GLY A 60 -0.38 -18.79 -6.20
CA GLY A 60 -0.97 -18.99 -7.54
C GLY A 60 -2.33 -19.70 -7.57
N LYS A 61 -2.90 -20.05 -6.42
CA LYS A 61 -4.22 -20.69 -6.30
C LYS A 61 -5.38 -19.68 -6.48
N HIS A 62 -5.12 -18.38 -6.27
CA HIS A 62 -6.14 -17.34 -6.37
C HIS A 62 -6.00 -16.55 -7.68
N SER A 63 -7.13 -16.10 -8.22
CA SER A 63 -7.11 -15.17 -9.36
C SER A 63 -6.54 -13.82 -8.89
N GLN A 64 -5.44 -13.39 -9.50
CA GLN A 64 -4.80 -12.10 -9.21
C GLN A 64 -5.79 -10.93 -9.30
N LYS A 65 -6.68 -10.94 -10.30
CA LYS A 65 -7.73 -9.93 -10.45
C LYS A 65 -8.65 -9.85 -9.23
N ARG A 66 -9.11 -11.01 -8.72
CA ARG A 66 -9.98 -11.05 -7.54
C ARG A 66 -9.25 -10.54 -6.31
N LEU A 67 -8.01 -10.98 -6.11
CA LEU A 67 -7.18 -10.54 -5.00
C LEU A 67 -6.98 -9.01 -5.02
N LEU A 68 -6.61 -8.46 -6.18
CA LEU A 68 -6.46 -7.02 -6.37
C LEU A 68 -7.74 -6.26 -6.01
N THR A 69 -8.89 -6.71 -6.51
CA THR A 69 -10.19 -6.08 -6.19
C THR A 69 -10.49 -6.15 -4.69
N THR A 70 -10.23 -7.28 -4.03
CA THR A 70 -10.44 -7.43 -2.59
C THR A 70 -9.56 -6.48 -1.79
N ILE A 71 -8.28 -6.36 -2.13
CA ILE A 71 -7.36 -5.44 -1.46
C ILE A 71 -7.81 -3.99 -1.66
N GLN A 72 -8.10 -3.58 -2.90
CA GLN A 72 -8.57 -2.22 -3.21
C GLN A 72 -9.87 -1.86 -2.49
N ASP A 73 -10.83 -2.79 -2.40
CA ASP A 73 -12.07 -2.58 -1.68
C ASP A 73 -11.87 -2.43 -0.18
N MET A 74 -10.97 -3.24 0.40
CA MET A 74 -10.61 -3.17 1.82
C MET A 74 -9.97 -1.81 2.14
N LEU A 75 -8.98 -1.39 1.34
CA LEU A 75 -8.30 -0.11 1.48
C LEU A 75 -9.26 1.08 1.41
N ARG A 76 -10.19 1.05 0.45
CA ARG A 76 -11.21 2.09 0.29
C ARG A 76 -12.17 2.15 1.48
N LYS A 77 -12.65 1.00 1.97
CA LYS A 77 -13.69 0.93 3.00
C LYS A 77 -13.14 1.20 4.40
N ARG A 78 -11.99 0.61 4.76
CA ARG A 78 -11.41 0.68 6.10
C ARG A 78 -10.53 1.91 6.29
N PHE A 79 -9.69 2.21 5.31
CA PHE A 79 -8.65 3.23 5.42
C PHE A 79 -8.93 4.50 4.61
N ARG A 80 -10.04 4.54 3.84
CA ARG A 80 -10.40 5.65 2.94
C ARG A 80 -9.31 5.97 1.90
N ILE A 81 -8.48 4.98 1.55
CA ILE A 81 -7.46 5.12 0.52
C ILE A 81 -8.11 4.81 -0.83
N ALA A 82 -8.32 5.85 -1.63
CA ALA A 82 -9.00 5.75 -2.93
C ALA A 82 -8.04 5.46 -4.09
N HIS A 83 -6.76 5.80 -3.94
CA HIS A 83 -5.73 5.59 -4.97
C HIS A 83 -4.69 4.61 -4.45
N GLY A 84 -4.60 3.43 -5.06
CA GLY A 84 -3.64 2.41 -4.69
C GLY A 84 -3.08 1.70 -5.91
N THR A 85 -1.76 1.70 -6.02
CA THR A 85 -1.03 0.87 -6.99
C THR A 85 -0.54 -0.37 -6.25
N ILE A 86 -0.96 -1.55 -6.69
CA ILE A 86 -0.59 -2.81 -6.05
C ILE A 86 0.00 -3.72 -7.11
N GLN A 87 1.26 -4.08 -6.94
CA GLN A 87 1.93 -5.09 -7.74
C GLN A 87 1.72 -6.45 -7.09
N ILE A 88 1.13 -7.41 -7.82
CA ILE A 88 0.96 -8.78 -7.34
C ILE A 88 2.09 -9.64 -7.90
N GLU A 89 2.83 -10.27 -7.00
CA GLU A 89 4.02 -11.05 -7.31
C GLU A 89 3.82 -12.53 -7.00
N PRO A 90 4.38 -13.44 -7.81
CA PRO A 90 4.44 -14.85 -7.45
C PRO A 90 5.38 -15.06 -6.25
N LYS A 91 5.20 -16.17 -5.54
CA LYS A 91 6.01 -16.52 -4.35
C LYS A 91 7.52 -16.61 -4.60
N ASP A 92 7.90 -16.95 -5.83
CA ASP A 92 9.30 -17.09 -6.24
C ASP A 92 9.86 -15.79 -6.86
N TYR A 93 9.18 -14.65 -6.68
CA TYR A 93 9.68 -13.36 -7.14
C TYR A 93 10.83 -12.90 -6.23
N ASN A 94 12.05 -12.94 -6.75
CA ASN A 94 13.18 -12.27 -6.14
C ASN A 94 13.20 -10.83 -6.65
N GLU A 95 13.22 -9.86 -5.74
CA GLU A 95 13.47 -8.46 -6.10
C GLU A 95 14.72 -8.39 -6.97
N CYS A 96 14.56 -7.87 -8.18
CA CYS A 96 15.70 -7.50 -9.02
C CYS A 96 16.28 -6.23 -8.40
N GLU A 97 17.26 -6.34 -7.50
CA GLU A 97 18.07 -5.18 -7.12
C GLU A 97 18.77 -4.67 -8.38
N ILE A 98 18.20 -3.63 -9.00
CA ILE A 98 18.89 -2.87 -10.02
C ILE A 98 19.99 -2.10 -9.28
N SER A 99 21.19 -2.65 -9.25
CA SER A 99 22.38 -1.96 -8.77
C SER A 99 22.56 -0.70 -9.62
N VAL A 100 22.33 0.48 -9.04
CA VAL A 100 22.60 1.79 -9.65
C VAL A 100 24.07 2.14 -9.50
#